data_AF-A0AAJ0ZH27-F1
#
_entry.id   AF-A0AAJ0ZH27-F1
#
_cell.length_a   1.000
_cell.length_b   1.000
_cell.length_c   1.000
_cell.angle_alpha   90.00
_cell.angle_beta   90.00
_cell.angle_gamma   90.00
#
_symmetry.space_group_name_H-M   'P 1'
#
loop_
_entity.id
_entity.type
_entity.pdbx_description
1 polymer ?
#
loop_
_entity_poly.entity_id
_entity_poly.type
_entity_poly.pdbx_seq_one_letter_code
_entity_poly.pdbx_strand_id
1 'polypeptide(L)'
;MLELTADQLKALEQVRQNEVIEKIMLEIRQYNPQWLEQKGQWQTIQYLKDYREKAWALQIEEPDTVESFMRFGLQFPGFEETPGFIRWMKRPVNDTPEQRFHDYESVMDFVQGQRAWRAALKTGMPE
;
A
#
# COMPACT_ATOMS: atom_id res chain seq x y z
N MET A 1 -10.36 -28.40 23.44
CA MET A 1 -10.09 -27.78 22.13
C MET A 1 -11.26 -26.84 21.88
N LEU A 2 -11.05 -25.53 21.88
CA LEU A 2 -12.10 -24.57 21.52
C LEU A 2 -12.10 -24.48 20.00
N GLU A 3 -13.03 -25.15 19.34
CA GLU A 3 -13.23 -24.98 17.89
C GLU A 3 -14.03 -23.70 17.67
N LEU A 4 -13.45 -22.78 16.91
CA LEU A 4 -14.11 -21.54 16.53
C LEU A 4 -15.13 -21.83 15.43
N THR A 5 -16.31 -21.20 15.54
CA THR A 5 -17.29 -21.26 14.46
C THR A 5 -16.80 -20.48 13.24
N ALA A 6 -17.36 -20.75 12.06
CA ALA A 6 -17.06 -19.98 10.85
C ALA A 6 -17.31 -18.47 11.03
N ASP A 7 -18.35 -18.10 11.77
CA ASP A 7 -18.65 -16.70 12.09
C ASP A 7 -17.60 -16.08 13.02
N GLN A 8 -17.09 -16.83 14.00
CA GLN A 8 -16.03 -16.37 14.89
C GLN A 8 -14.70 -16.21 14.14
N LEU A 9 -14.37 -17.12 13.22
CA LEU A 9 -13.21 -16.99 12.34
C LEU A 9 -13.32 -15.75 11.45
N LYS A 10 -14.49 -15.49 10.87
CA LYS A 10 -14.74 -14.29 10.06
C LYS A 10 -14.60 -13.00 10.86
N ALA A 11 -15.10 -12.98 12.11
CA ALA A 11 -14.97 -11.83 12.99
C ALA A 11 -13.50 -11.56 13.37
N LEU A 12 -12.72 -12.61 13.65
CA LEU A 12 -11.29 -12.49 13.94
C LEU A 12 -10.50 -11.99 12.73
N GLU A 13 -10.82 -12.48 11.54
CA GLU A 13 -10.18 -12.02 10.32
C GLU A 13 -10.50 -10.54 10.05
N GLN A 14 -11.72 -10.08 10.32
CA GLN A 14 -12.05 -8.66 10.25
C GLN A 14 -11.27 -7.81 11.27
N VAL A 15 -11.06 -8.30 12.49
CA VAL A 15 -10.23 -7.61 13.49
C VAL A 15 -8.80 -7.49 12.98
N ARG A 16 -8.18 -8.60 12.57
CA ARG A 16 -6.84 -8.64 12.01
C ARG A 16 -6.66 -7.68 10.82
N GLN A 17 -7.64 -7.63 9.93
CA GLN A 17 -7.61 -6.73 8.77
C GLN A 17 -7.73 -5.24 9.16
N ASN A 18 -8.40 -4.93 10.28
CA ASN A 18 -8.50 -3.58 10.80
C ASN A 18 -7.23 -3.15 11.58
N GLU A 19 -6.50 -4.09 12.19
CA GLU A 19 -5.23 -3.82 12.86
C GLU A 19 -4.21 -3.18 11.92
N VAL A 20 -4.22 -3.52 10.63
CA VAL A 20 -3.31 -2.91 9.62
C VAL A 20 -3.56 -1.40 9.49
N ILE A 21 -4.83 -0.99 9.45
CA ILE A 21 -5.18 0.44 9.37
C ILE A 21 -4.74 1.15 10.64
N GLU A 22 -4.99 0.55 11.82
CA GLU A 22 -4.58 1.12 13.10
C GLU A 22 -3.06 1.26 13.21
N LYS A 23 -2.31 0.24 12.78
CA LYS A 23 -0.84 0.25 12.71
C LYS A 23 -0.33 1.41 11.84
N ILE A 24 -0.82 1.54 10.60
CA ILE A 24 -0.41 2.63 9.71
C ILE A 24 -0.77 3.99 10.32
N MET A 25 -1.96 4.13 10.92
CA MET A 25 -2.38 5.37 11.57
C MET A 25 -1.48 5.74 12.77
N LEU A 26 -1.06 4.77 13.57
CA LEU A 26 -0.13 4.98 14.68
C LEU A 26 1.24 5.44 14.16
N GLU A 27 1.76 4.81 13.11
CA GLU A 27 3.02 5.21 12.50
C GLU A 27 2.95 6.63 11.92
N ILE A 28 1.88 6.99 11.22
CA ILE A 28 1.71 8.35 10.69
C ILE A 28 1.70 9.37 11.83
N ARG A 29 1.01 9.08 12.95
CA ARG A 29 1.03 9.98 14.12
C ARG A 29 2.42 10.14 14.72
N GLN A 30 3.21 9.07 14.72
CA GLN A 30 4.57 9.07 15.29
C GLN A 30 5.56 9.80 14.39
N TYR A 31 5.53 9.55 13.08
CA TYR A 31 6.57 9.99 12.15
C TYR A 31 6.17 11.20 11.31
N ASN A 32 4.88 11.46 11.12
CA ASN A 32 4.38 12.58 10.31
C ASN A 32 3.07 13.20 10.83
N PRO A 33 3.03 13.67 12.09
CA PRO A 33 1.81 14.21 12.70
C PRO A 33 1.25 15.43 11.97
N GLN A 34 2.11 16.32 11.45
CA GLN A 34 1.68 17.52 10.73
C GLN A 34 0.94 17.19 9.43
N TRP A 35 1.39 16.16 8.70
CA TRP A 35 0.68 15.68 7.51
C TRP A 35 -0.71 15.17 7.87
N LEU A 36 -0.84 14.47 8.99
CA LEU A 36 -2.14 13.95 9.46
C LEU A 36 -3.09 15.07 9.87
N GLU A 37 -2.58 16.12 10.52
CA GLU A 37 -3.36 17.32 10.85
C GLU A 37 -3.89 18.02 9.59
N GLN A 38 -3.07 18.11 8.55
CA GLN A 38 -3.45 18.73 7.28
C GLN A 38 -4.48 17.91 6.49
N LYS A 39 -4.31 16.58 6.46
CA LYS A 39 -5.20 15.67 5.69
C LYS A 39 -6.49 15.34 6.43
N GLY A 40 -6.44 15.32 7.75
CA GLY A 40 -7.55 14.97 8.62
C GLY A 40 -7.61 13.46 8.89
N GLN A 41 -7.76 13.11 10.17
CA GLN A 41 -7.72 11.73 10.65
C GLN A 41 -8.80 10.84 10.02
N TRP A 42 -10.03 11.34 9.92
CA TRP A 42 -11.14 10.59 9.34
C TRP A 42 -10.93 10.31 7.85
N GLN A 43 -10.43 11.30 7.12
CA GLN A 43 -10.14 11.19 5.70
C GLN A 43 -9.05 10.16 5.45
N THR A 44 -7.96 10.17 6.22
CA THR A 44 -6.89 9.17 6.11
C THR A 44 -7.40 7.74 6.35
N ILE A 45 -8.25 7.54 7.36
CA ILE A 45 -8.86 6.22 7.63
C ILE A 45 -9.71 5.77 6.43
N GLN A 46 -10.50 6.67 5.83
CA GLN A 46 -11.31 6.32 4.66
C GLN A 46 -10.45 5.98 3.45
N TYR A 47 -9.36 6.70 3.21
CA TYR A 47 -8.41 6.36 2.14
C TYR A 47 -7.79 4.98 2.34
N LEU A 48 -7.36 4.66 3.56
CA LEU A 48 -6.80 3.34 3.86
C LEU A 48 -7.81 2.22 3.66
N LYS A 49 -9.08 2.44 4.03
CA LYS A 49 -10.17 1.49 3.75
C LYS A 49 -10.38 1.32 2.25
N ASP A 50 -10.45 2.41 1.49
CA ASP A 50 -10.62 2.36 0.03
C ASP A 50 -9.48 1.59 -0.65
N TYR A 51 -8.22 1.87 -0.28
CA TYR A 51 -7.08 1.14 -0.82
C TYR A 51 -7.10 -0.34 -0.50
N ARG A 52 -7.54 -0.72 0.71
CA ARG A 52 -7.72 -2.12 1.08
C ARG A 52 -8.74 -2.83 0.19
N GLU A 53 -9.92 -2.23 0.01
CA GLU A 53 -10.96 -2.79 -0.87
C GLU A 53 -10.46 -2.89 -2.32
N LYS A 54 -9.69 -1.91 -2.79
CA LYS A 54 -9.06 -1.94 -4.12
C LYS A 54 -8.00 -3.04 -4.23
N ALA A 55 -7.19 -3.28 -3.20
CA ALA A 55 -6.23 -4.38 -3.17
C ALA A 55 -6.95 -5.74 -3.28
N TRP A 56 -8.02 -5.94 -2.50
CA TRP A 56 -8.84 -7.16 -2.57
C TRP A 56 -9.54 -7.33 -3.92
N ALA A 57 -10.02 -6.24 -4.53
CA ALA A 57 -10.58 -6.29 -5.88
C ALA A 57 -9.55 -6.72 -6.95
N LEU A 58 -8.26 -6.52 -6.67
CA LEU A 58 -7.14 -7.00 -7.47
C LEU A 58 -6.67 -8.41 -7.08
N GLN A 59 -7.37 -9.08 -6.15
CA GLN A 59 -7.00 -10.38 -5.58
C GLN A 59 -5.66 -10.37 -4.84
N ILE A 60 -5.30 -9.23 -4.24
CA ILE A 60 -4.17 -9.12 -3.32
C ILE A 60 -4.72 -9.33 -1.92
N GLU A 61 -4.52 -10.52 -1.35
CA GLU A 61 -5.16 -10.92 -0.08
C GLU A 61 -4.15 -11.11 1.06
N GLU A 62 -2.87 -11.32 0.75
CA GLU A 62 -1.83 -11.45 1.77
C GLU A 62 -1.72 -10.17 2.61
N PRO A 63 -1.87 -10.24 3.95
CA PRO A 63 -1.96 -9.05 4.80
C PRO A 63 -0.76 -8.10 4.68
N ASP A 64 0.44 -8.64 4.56
CA ASP A 64 1.65 -7.83 4.39
C ASP A 64 1.64 -7.10 3.05
N THR A 65 1.17 -7.74 1.98
CA THR A 65 1.04 -7.12 0.65
C THR A 65 -0.09 -6.09 0.61
N VAL A 66 -1.22 -6.35 1.28
CA VAL A 66 -2.30 -5.36 1.45
C VAL A 66 -1.79 -4.13 2.21
N GLU A 67 -1.01 -4.34 3.28
CA GLU A 67 -0.37 -3.25 4.02
C GLU A 67 0.54 -2.43 3.10
N SER A 68 1.43 -3.07 2.34
CA SER A 68 2.30 -2.39 1.36
C SER A 68 1.49 -1.61 0.32
N PHE A 69 0.42 -2.21 -0.23
CA PHE A 69 -0.47 -1.54 -1.18
C PHE A 69 -1.09 -0.26 -0.62
N MET A 70 -1.59 -0.32 0.62
CA MET A 70 -2.16 0.83 1.31
C MET A 70 -1.10 1.92 1.55
N ARG A 71 0.12 1.54 1.96
CA ARG A 71 1.25 2.48 2.14
C ARG A 71 1.64 3.14 0.82
N PHE A 72 1.72 2.36 -0.24
CA PHE A 72 2.02 2.84 -1.58
C PHE A 72 0.97 3.83 -2.06
N GLY A 73 -0.33 3.56 -1.83
CA GLY A 73 -1.42 4.48 -2.14
C GLY A 73 -1.40 5.79 -1.35
N LEU A 74 -0.91 5.78 -0.11
CA LEU A 74 -0.68 7.02 0.64
C LEU A 74 0.46 7.85 0.06
N GLN A 75 1.52 7.20 -0.40
CA GLN A 75 2.68 7.86 -1.01
C GLN A 75 2.39 8.36 -2.43
N PHE A 76 1.62 7.59 -3.20
CA PHE A 76 1.26 7.86 -4.58
C PHE A 76 -0.25 7.77 -4.78
N PRO A 77 -1.01 8.82 -4.39
CA PRO A 77 -2.46 8.77 -4.48
C PRO A 77 -2.98 8.50 -5.91
N GLY A 78 -3.89 7.52 -6.04
CA GLY A 78 -4.52 7.15 -7.30
C GLY A 78 -3.64 6.35 -8.27
N PHE A 79 -2.50 5.80 -7.81
CA PHE A 79 -1.60 5.00 -8.64
C PHE A 79 -2.31 3.81 -9.32
N GLU A 80 -3.25 3.20 -8.61
CA GLU A 80 -3.99 2.00 -8.96
C GLU A 80 -4.97 2.23 -10.12
N GLU A 81 -5.35 3.49 -10.34
CA GLU A 81 -6.21 3.91 -11.44
C GLU A 81 -5.39 4.27 -12.69
N THR A 82 -4.05 4.32 -12.58
CA THR A 82 -3.22 4.70 -13.71
C THR A 82 -3.23 3.62 -14.80
N PRO A 83 -3.26 4.01 -16.09
CA PRO A 83 -3.20 3.04 -17.19
C PRO A 83 -1.95 2.14 -17.15
N GLY A 84 -0.84 2.65 -16.60
CA GLY A 84 0.40 1.90 -16.43
C GLY A 84 0.26 0.77 -15.42
N PHE A 85 -0.25 1.09 -14.23
CA PHE A 85 -0.51 0.10 -13.19
C PHE A 85 -1.53 -0.95 -13.64
N ILE A 86 -2.65 -0.52 -14.22
CA ILE A 86 -3.70 -1.44 -14.69
C ILE A 86 -3.14 -2.43 -15.72
N ARG A 87 -2.31 -1.94 -16.66
CA ARG A 87 -1.65 -2.79 -17.66
C ARG A 87 -0.66 -3.76 -17.02
N TRP A 88 0.10 -3.28 -16.05
CA TRP A 88 1.08 -4.09 -15.31
C TRP A 88 0.40 -5.24 -14.57
N MET A 89 -0.65 -4.96 -13.80
CA MET A 89 -1.40 -5.97 -13.06
C MET A 89 -2.09 -6.99 -13.96
N LYS A 90 -2.41 -6.64 -15.21
CA LYS A 90 -3.07 -7.53 -16.19
C LYS A 90 -2.11 -8.25 -17.14
N ARG A 91 -0.79 -8.17 -16.91
CA ARG A 91 0.21 -8.80 -17.79
C ARG A 91 0.00 -10.33 -17.90
N PRO A 92 0.13 -10.93 -19.10
CA PRO A 92 -0.18 -12.35 -19.32
C PRO A 92 1.01 -13.24 -18.92
N VAL A 93 1.31 -13.27 -17.63
CA VAL A 93 2.39 -14.09 -17.05
C VAL A 93 1.84 -14.90 -15.87
N ASN A 94 2.51 -15.98 -15.51
CA ASN A 94 2.11 -16.89 -14.42
C ASN A 94 2.49 -16.39 -13.02
N ASP A 95 2.42 -15.08 -12.80
CA ASP A 95 2.66 -14.47 -11.48
C ASP A 95 1.34 -14.28 -10.74
N THR A 96 1.35 -14.45 -9.42
CA THR A 96 0.24 -14.09 -8.55
C THR A 96 0.02 -12.57 -8.54
N PRO A 97 -1.19 -12.08 -8.22
CA PRO A 97 -1.43 -10.64 -8.05
C PRO A 97 -0.46 -9.98 -7.07
N GLU A 98 -0.13 -10.65 -5.96
CA GLU A 98 0.82 -10.20 -4.96
C GLU A 98 2.22 -10.01 -5.57
N GLN A 99 2.72 -11.01 -6.30
CA GLN A 99 4.03 -10.93 -6.96
C GLN A 99 4.06 -9.78 -7.98
N ARG A 100 2.97 -9.58 -8.75
CA ARG A 100 2.88 -8.47 -9.70
C ARG A 100 2.98 -7.12 -9.00
N PHE A 101 2.32 -6.97 -7.85
CA PHE A 101 2.37 -5.74 -7.06
C PHE A 101 3.76 -5.52 -6.46
N HIS A 102 4.35 -6.55 -5.84
CA HIS A 102 5.72 -6.45 -5.31
C HIS A 102 6.75 -6.05 -6.39
N ASP A 103 6.65 -6.64 -7.58
CA ASP A 103 7.52 -6.26 -8.70
C ASP A 103 7.25 -4.82 -9.17
N TYR A 104 5.99 -4.37 -9.13
CA TYR A 104 5.64 -3.00 -9.46
C TYR A 104 6.33 -2.02 -8.50
N GLU A 105 6.25 -2.28 -7.19
CA GLU A 105 6.92 -1.47 -6.17
C GLU A 105 8.42 -1.40 -6.42
N SER A 106 9.06 -2.56 -6.64
CA SER A 106 10.50 -2.66 -6.92
C SER A 106 10.93 -1.82 -8.14
N VAL A 107 10.12 -1.84 -9.21
CA VAL A 107 10.37 -1.02 -10.41
C VAL A 107 10.19 0.46 -10.11
N MET A 108 9.15 0.83 -9.35
CA MET A 108 8.89 2.23 -9.02
C MET A 108 9.97 2.82 -8.11
N ASP A 109 10.49 2.04 -7.17
CA ASP A 109 11.62 2.43 -6.33
C ASP A 109 12.88 2.63 -7.16
N PHE A 110 13.19 1.70 -8.07
CA PHE A 110 14.31 1.84 -8.99
C PHE A 110 14.20 3.11 -9.84
N VAL A 111 13.01 3.39 -10.40
CA VAL A 111 12.77 4.58 -11.22
C VAL A 111 12.93 5.86 -10.40
N GLN A 112 12.46 5.89 -9.16
CA GLN A 112 12.64 7.04 -8.27
C GLN A 112 14.10 7.26 -7.90
N GLY A 113 14.81 6.18 -7.52
CA GLY A 113 16.24 6.23 -7.24
C GLY A 113 17.05 6.75 -8.43
N GLN A 114 16.74 6.30 -9.64
CA GLN A 114 17.40 6.78 -10.85
C GLN A 114 17.14 8.28 -11.10
N ARG A 115 15.90 8.76 -10.86
CA ARG A 115 15.57 10.19 -10.99
C ARG A 115 16.33 11.04 -9.97
N ALA A 116 16.37 10.60 -8.72
CA ALA A 116 17.08 11.29 -7.64
C ALA A 116 18.59 11.38 -7.96
N TRP A 117 19.20 10.27 -8.40
CA TRP A 117 20.60 10.24 -8.79
C TRP A 117 20.91 11.19 -9.95
N ARG A 118 20.07 11.18 -11.00
CA ARG A 118 20.22 12.12 -12.14
C ARG A 118 20.06 13.58 -11.73
N ALA A 119 19.20 13.88 -10.76
CA ALA A 119 19.05 15.23 -10.22
C ALA A 119 20.31 15.66 -9.46
N ALA A 120 20.86 14.78 -8.60
CA ALA A 120 22.09 15.04 -7.85
C ALA A 120 23.30 15.32 -8.77
N LEU A 121 23.44 14.57 -9.88
CA LEU A 121 24.48 14.83 -10.87
C LEU A 121 24.39 16.23 -11.52
N LYS A 122 23.18 16.78 -11.66
CA LYS A 122 22.97 18.11 -12.25
C LYS A 122 23.26 19.25 -11.29
N THR A 123 23.12 19.02 -9.99
CA THR A 123 23.31 20.04 -8.95
C THR A 123 24.72 20.03 -8.35
N GLY A 124 25.59 19.11 -8.80
CA GLY A 124 26.86 18.79 -8.16
C GLY A 124 26.63 17.82 -7.00
N MET A 125 27.35 16.69 -6.98
CA MET A 125 27.27 15.75 -5.87
C MET A 125 27.89 16.41 -4.63
N PRO A 126 27.24 16.37 -3.45
CA PRO A 126 27.97 16.59 -2.21
C PRO A 126 29.02 15.48 -2.08
N GLU A 127 30.26 15.87 -1.80
CA GLU A 127 31.40 14.97 -1.53
C GLU A 127 31.11 13.99 -0.39
#